data_AF-A0A317SWB6-F1
#
_entry.id   AF-A0A317SWB6-F1
#
_cell.length_a   1.000
_cell.length_b   1.000
_cell.length_c   1.000
_cell.angle_alpha   90.00
_cell.angle_beta   90.00
_cell.angle_gamma   90.00
#
_symmetry.space_group_name_H-M   'P 1'
#
loop_
_entity.id
_entity.type
_entity.pdbx_description
1 polymer ?
#
loop_
_entity_poly.entity_id
_entity_poly.type
_entity_poly.pdbx_seq_one_letter_code
_entity_poly.pdbx_strand_id
1 'polypeptide(L)'
;MINRAKVPAIPKDARRPSKFNGTPTARLSKMSQRMQWIQLKFQTIPKQWKNAPSSSYTLIPKAYTLAYHPAMSYNFYPSPIVAKRGYKTESGKVSFAEHKEHIKAIEATWYERIKQMDAEKDKLYREMNAHVRENSRLEAVILNVVDDNLRMKGNFNVRGALERMVYFAKETGKIQVPKYAGVQTMLNALAGTSRFEKIARKVADDRCLKFDRLSFRATRLYDEVSKHAHGNDLMITVRAKDFTPDECGALIAYLELQKEWPAPLNWVLEEKPVEHGLKATT
;
A
#
# COMPACT_ATOMS: atom_id res chain seq x y z
N MET A 1 32.42 -50.44 -29.83
CA MET A 1 33.23 -49.21 -29.75
C MET A 1 32.31 -48.02 -29.95
N ILE A 2 31.95 -47.31 -28.88
CA ILE A 2 30.99 -46.19 -28.91
C ILE A 2 31.81 -44.88 -28.87
N ASN A 3 31.73 -44.11 -29.96
CA ASN A 3 32.37 -42.80 -30.07
C ASN A 3 31.70 -41.79 -29.13
N ARG A 4 32.42 -41.38 -28.07
CA ARG A 4 32.05 -40.23 -27.23
C ARG A 4 32.37 -38.94 -27.99
N ALA A 5 31.32 -38.26 -28.45
CA ALA A 5 31.43 -36.91 -28.99
C ALA A 5 31.89 -35.93 -27.89
N LYS A 6 32.90 -35.11 -28.21
CA LYS A 6 33.39 -34.01 -27.38
C LYS A 6 32.32 -32.94 -27.25
N VAL A 7 31.87 -32.69 -26.01
CA VAL A 7 31.03 -31.53 -25.66
C VAL A 7 31.89 -30.26 -25.72
N PRO A 8 31.48 -29.19 -26.44
CA PRO A 8 32.23 -27.95 -26.49
C PRO A 8 32.18 -27.21 -25.14
N ALA A 9 33.34 -26.71 -24.71
CA ALA A 9 33.49 -25.95 -23.48
C ALA A 9 32.71 -24.63 -23.55
N ILE A 10 31.87 -24.39 -22.53
CA ILE A 10 31.13 -23.14 -22.35
C ILE A 10 32.13 -22.04 -21.92
N PRO A 11 32.16 -20.86 -22.60
CA PRO A 11 33.03 -19.76 -22.22
C PRO A 11 32.72 -19.26 -20.80
N LYS A 12 33.76 -19.11 -19.97
CA LYS A 12 33.65 -18.74 -18.55
C LYS A 12 33.32 -17.27 -18.27
N ASP A 13 33.21 -16.41 -19.28
CA ASP A 13 33.09 -14.96 -19.07
C ASP A 13 31.83 -14.37 -19.73
N ALA A 14 30.70 -14.53 -19.03
CA ALA A 14 29.51 -13.72 -19.25
C ALA A 14 28.83 -13.36 -17.91
N ARG A 15 29.61 -12.96 -16.90
CA ARG A 15 29.04 -12.28 -15.74
C ARG A 15 28.80 -10.82 -16.11
N ARG A 16 27.56 -10.49 -16.47
CA ARG A 16 27.10 -9.09 -16.51
C ARG A 16 27.44 -8.44 -15.16
N PRO A 17 28.14 -7.29 -15.13
CA PRO A 17 28.31 -6.54 -13.90
C PRO A 17 26.92 -6.11 -13.40
N SER A 18 26.53 -6.61 -12.24
CA SER A 18 25.35 -6.15 -11.50
C SER A 18 25.55 -4.67 -11.17
N LYS A 19 24.89 -3.78 -11.91
CA LYS A 19 24.88 -2.33 -11.66
C LYS A 19 24.05 -1.93 -10.42
N PHE A 20 23.84 -2.83 -9.47
CA PHE A 20 22.94 -2.65 -8.34
C PHE A 20 23.65 -2.82 -6.98
N ASN A 21 24.78 -2.12 -6.78
CA ASN A 21 25.55 -2.14 -5.53
C ASN A 21 25.06 -1.08 -4.52
N GLY A 22 23.80 -1.20 -4.08
CA GLY A 22 23.29 -0.45 -2.93
C GLY A 22 22.72 -1.43 -1.91
N THR A 23 23.09 -1.28 -0.63
CA THR A 23 22.53 -2.08 0.46
C THR A 23 21.00 -1.91 0.50
N PRO A 24 20.22 -2.94 0.88
CA PRO A 24 18.76 -2.84 0.98
C PRO A 24 18.29 -1.63 1.80
N THR A 25 19.03 -1.29 2.85
CA THR A 25 18.79 -0.15 3.73
C THR A 25 18.97 1.20 3.02
N ALA A 26 19.99 1.34 2.16
CA ALA A 26 20.21 2.56 1.36
C ALA A 26 19.08 2.77 0.33
N ARG A 27 18.49 1.69 -0.19
CA ARG A 27 17.37 1.76 -1.12
C ARG A 27 16.08 2.19 -0.44
N LEU A 28 15.78 1.62 0.74
CA LEU A 28 14.64 2.02 1.57
C LEU A 28 14.73 3.49 2.00
N SER A 29 15.94 3.94 2.38
CA SER A 29 16.18 5.34 2.72
C SER A 29 15.90 6.30 1.55
N LYS A 30 16.36 5.97 0.34
CA LYS A 30 16.12 6.79 -0.86
C LYS A 30 14.64 6.81 -1.27
N MET A 31 13.92 5.70 -1.07
CA MET A 31 12.47 5.63 -1.31
C MET A 31 11.69 6.50 -0.30
N SER A 32 12.06 6.42 0.98
CA SER A 32 11.48 7.25 2.04
C SER A 32 11.71 8.75 1.80
N GLN A 33 12.93 9.15 1.44
CA GLN A 33 13.24 10.53 1.05
C GLN A 33 12.43 11.00 -0.17
N ARG A 34 12.21 10.13 -1.16
CA ARG A 34 11.41 10.45 -2.35
C ARG A 34 9.92 10.61 -2.00
N MET A 35 9.39 9.79 -1.11
CA MET A 35 8.01 9.92 -0.59
C MET A 35 7.82 11.22 0.18
N GLN A 36 8.77 11.58 1.04
CA GLN A 36 8.76 12.87 1.74
C GLN A 36 8.84 14.05 0.77
N TRP A 37 9.65 13.96 -0.29
CA TRP A 37 9.72 15.00 -1.32
C TRP A 37 8.40 15.15 -2.10
N ILE A 38 7.73 14.04 -2.43
CA ILE A 38 6.41 14.06 -3.08
C ILE A 38 5.39 14.72 -2.14
N GLN A 39 5.34 14.34 -0.87
CA GLN A 39 4.47 14.97 0.13
C GLN A 39 4.74 16.48 0.27
N LEU A 40 6.02 16.88 0.31
CA LEU A 40 6.42 18.27 0.40
C LEU A 40 5.97 19.07 -0.83
N LYS A 41 6.15 18.51 -2.03
CA LYS A 41 5.67 19.10 -3.30
C LYS A 41 4.17 19.40 -3.26
N PHE A 42 3.36 18.47 -2.74
CA PHE A 42 1.92 18.67 -2.55
C PHE A 42 1.57 19.67 -1.44
N GLN A 43 2.40 19.82 -0.41
CA GLN A 43 2.22 20.85 0.62
C GLN A 43 2.67 22.26 0.16
N THR A 44 3.54 22.32 -0.86
CA THR A 44 4.06 23.57 -1.46
C THR A 44 3.24 24.09 -2.63
N ILE A 45 1.97 23.67 -2.78
CA ILE A 45 1.03 24.36 -3.69
C ILE A 45 1.14 25.87 -3.42
N PRO A 46 1.29 26.72 -4.46
CA PRO A 46 1.72 28.11 -4.30
C PRO A 46 0.88 28.86 -3.27
N LYS A 47 1.51 29.70 -2.42
CA LYS A 47 0.84 30.48 -1.35
C LYS A 47 -0.36 31.30 -1.84
N GLN A 48 -0.40 31.67 -3.13
CA GLN A 48 -1.54 32.28 -3.80
C GLN A 48 -2.84 31.44 -3.79
N TRP A 49 -2.79 30.18 -3.33
CA TRP A 49 -3.92 29.26 -3.16
C TRP A 49 -4.30 29.07 -1.67
N LYS A 50 -3.49 29.59 -0.72
CA LYS A 50 -3.73 29.47 0.74
C LYS A 50 -4.65 30.56 1.32
N ASN A 51 -4.97 31.60 0.55
CA ASN A 51 -5.92 32.64 0.94
C ASN A 51 -7.38 32.28 0.64
N ALA A 52 -7.65 31.04 0.20
CA ALA A 52 -9.00 30.49 0.22
C ALA A 52 -9.35 30.11 1.68
N PRO A 53 -10.56 30.44 2.18
CA PRO A 53 -10.93 30.16 3.57
C PRO A 53 -10.80 28.66 3.89
N SER A 54 -9.98 28.37 4.90
CA SER A 54 -9.62 27.02 5.35
C SER A 54 -10.83 26.28 5.91
N SER A 55 -11.34 25.29 5.18
CA SER A 55 -12.14 24.22 5.78
C SER A 55 -11.19 23.18 6.39
N SER A 56 -11.29 23.01 7.70
CA SER A 56 -10.50 22.05 8.47
C SER A 56 -10.82 20.61 8.04
N TYR A 57 -9.88 19.95 7.35
CA TYR A 57 -9.93 18.50 7.15
C TYR A 57 -8.70 17.85 7.76
N THR A 58 -8.94 17.04 8.79
CA THR A 58 -8.03 16.03 9.31
C THR A 58 -7.88 14.91 8.28
N LEU A 59 -6.65 14.71 7.80
CA LEU A 59 -6.28 13.65 6.86
C LEU A 59 -6.33 12.28 7.56
N ILE A 60 -7.35 11.47 7.26
CA ILE A 60 -7.37 10.03 7.54
C ILE A 60 -7.24 9.30 6.19
N PRO A 61 -6.26 8.39 6.01
CA PRO A 61 -6.12 7.64 4.78
C PRO A 61 -7.10 6.46 4.77
N LYS A 62 -8.29 6.65 4.18
CA LYS A 62 -9.14 5.54 3.74
C LYS A 62 -9.07 5.43 2.22
N ALA A 63 -9.03 4.18 1.74
CA ALA A 63 -8.99 3.83 0.34
C ALA A 63 -10.04 4.63 -0.46
N TYR A 64 -9.57 5.37 -1.47
CA TYR A 64 -10.41 6.16 -2.34
C TYR A 64 -11.21 5.23 -3.25
N THR A 65 -12.39 4.82 -2.80
CA THR A 65 -13.51 4.58 -3.72
C THR A 65 -13.93 5.94 -4.27
N LEU A 66 -14.06 6.03 -5.60
CA LEU A 66 -14.58 7.20 -6.31
C LEU A 66 -16.02 7.49 -5.86
N ALA A 67 -16.16 8.21 -4.75
CA ALA A 67 -17.34 9.02 -4.51
C ALA A 67 -17.14 10.29 -5.33
N TYR A 68 -17.88 10.36 -6.44
CA TYR A 68 -18.08 11.57 -7.22
C TYR A 68 -18.54 12.67 -6.25
N HIS A 69 -17.63 13.56 -5.85
CA HIS A 69 -18.02 14.67 -4.98
C HIS A 69 -18.95 15.58 -5.80
N PRO A 70 -20.17 15.88 -5.31
CA PRO A 70 -21.05 16.83 -5.97
C PRO A 70 -20.32 18.17 -6.05
N ALA A 71 -20.44 18.80 -7.22
CA ALA A 71 -19.80 20.05 -7.59
C ALA A 71 -19.66 20.98 -6.38
N MET A 72 -18.41 21.25 -5.97
CA MET A 72 -18.13 22.43 -5.16
C MET A 72 -18.65 23.61 -5.97
N SER A 73 -19.76 24.19 -5.53
CA SER A 73 -20.26 25.43 -6.10
C SER A 73 -19.14 26.45 -5.93
N TYR A 74 -18.57 26.88 -7.06
CA TYR A 74 -17.58 27.95 -7.12
C TYR A 74 -18.29 29.29 -6.79
N ASN A 75 -18.79 29.42 -5.57
CA ASN A 75 -19.40 30.64 -5.02
C ASN A 75 -18.32 31.59 -4.51
N PHE A 76 -17.27 31.86 -5.29
CA PHE A 76 -16.20 32.76 -4.83
C PHE A 76 -15.63 33.72 -5.87
N TYR A 77 -16.35 33.94 -6.96
CA TYR A 77 -16.19 35.18 -7.73
C TYR A 77 -17.59 35.74 -8.01
N PRO A 78 -17.81 37.05 -7.81
CA PRO A 78 -19.08 37.64 -8.18
C PRO A 78 -19.33 37.29 -9.65
N SER A 79 -20.42 36.58 -9.91
CA SER A 79 -20.91 36.38 -11.27
C SER A 79 -20.93 37.75 -11.96
N PRO A 80 -20.47 37.87 -13.22
CA PRO A 80 -20.51 39.13 -13.98
C PRO A 80 -21.89 39.80 -13.99
N ILE A 81 -22.94 39.05 -13.67
CA ILE A 81 -24.32 39.51 -13.52
C ILE A 81 -24.48 40.56 -12.40
N VAL A 82 -23.68 40.53 -11.34
CA VAL A 82 -23.79 41.48 -10.21
C VAL A 82 -23.14 42.84 -10.52
N ALA A 83 -22.31 42.93 -11.56
CA ALA A 83 -21.65 44.17 -12.00
C ALA A 83 -22.55 45.11 -12.85
N LYS A 84 -23.86 44.82 -12.96
CA LYS A 84 -24.79 45.61 -13.80
C LYS A 84 -25.30 46.92 -13.19
N ARG A 85 -24.95 47.27 -11.95
CA ARG A 85 -25.39 48.53 -11.32
C ARG A 85 -24.21 49.46 -11.05
N GLY A 86 -23.99 50.40 -11.97
CA GLY A 86 -23.42 51.71 -11.61
C GLY A 86 -22.04 52.10 -12.13
N TYR A 87 -21.53 51.57 -13.25
CA TYR A 87 -20.33 52.14 -13.87
C TYR A 87 -20.68 53.41 -14.67
N LYS A 88 -20.71 54.56 -13.98
CA LYS A 88 -20.47 55.87 -14.61
C LYS A 88 -18.98 56.18 -14.43
N THR A 89 -18.18 56.05 -15.48
CA THR A 89 -16.83 56.57 -15.52
C THR A 89 -16.89 58.10 -15.65
N GLU A 90 -16.09 58.81 -14.86
CA GLU A 90 -16.04 60.29 -14.82
C GLU A 90 -15.60 60.94 -16.15
N SER A 91 -15.19 60.15 -17.16
CA SER A 91 -14.52 60.64 -18.37
C SER A 91 -15.18 60.32 -19.72
N GLY A 92 -16.37 59.74 -19.78
CA GLY A 92 -17.05 59.53 -21.07
C GLY A 92 -17.90 58.27 -21.14
N LYS A 93 -18.97 58.33 -21.94
CA LYS A 93 -19.92 57.24 -22.17
C LYS A 93 -19.24 56.10 -22.94
N VAL A 94 -18.76 55.08 -22.25
CA VAL A 94 -18.44 53.79 -22.89
C VAL A 94 -19.75 53.23 -23.45
N SER A 95 -19.78 52.90 -24.74
CA SER A 95 -20.98 52.36 -25.37
C SER A 95 -21.30 50.97 -24.80
N PHE A 96 -22.58 50.61 -24.75
CA PHE A 96 -23.01 49.26 -24.33
C PHE A 96 -22.33 48.15 -25.17
N ALA A 97 -22.03 48.45 -26.44
CA ALA A 97 -21.32 47.53 -27.33
C ALA A 97 -19.87 47.26 -26.87
N GLU A 98 -19.11 48.31 -26.54
CA GLU A 98 -17.73 48.16 -26.02
C GLU A 98 -17.69 47.40 -24.70
N HIS A 99 -18.64 47.67 -23.80
CA HIS A 99 -18.75 46.92 -22.55
C HIS A 99 -19.05 45.43 -22.77
N LYS A 100 -19.94 45.11 -23.72
CA LYS A 100 -20.28 43.73 -24.08
C LYS A 100 -19.08 42.98 -24.63
N GLU A 101 -18.28 43.60 -25.49
CA GLU A 101 -17.05 42.99 -26.02
C GLU A 101 -15.99 42.81 -24.92
N HIS A 102 -15.87 43.77 -23.98
CA HIS A 102 -14.99 43.62 -22.83
C HIS A 102 -15.37 42.42 -21.94
N ILE A 103 -16.66 42.22 -21.66
CA ILE A 103 -17.14 41.05 -20.90
C ILE A 103 -16.78 39.74 -21.64
N LYS A 104 -17.02 39.66 -22.94
CA LYS A 104 -16.66 38.47 -23.73
C LYS A 104 -15.16 38.16 -23.68
N ALA A 105 -14.31 39.18 -23.75
CA ALA A 105 -12.87 39.02 -23.65
C ALA A 105 -12.44 38.50 -22.26
N ILE A 106 -13.07 39.00 -21.20
CA ILE A 106 -12.87 38.48 -19.84
C ILE A 106 -13.32 37.02 -19.78
N GLU A 107 -14.53 36.69 -20.23
CA GLU A 107 -15.06 35.33 -20.21
C GLU A 107 -14.15 34.35 -20.98
N ALA A 108 -13.68 34.73 -22.17
CA ALA A 108 -12.75 33.92 -22.96
C ALA A 108 -11.43 33.66 -22.20
N THR A 109 -10.88 34.68 -21.56
CA THR A 109 -9.68 34.55 -20.72
C THR A 109 -9.91 33.61 -19.54
N TRP A 110 -11.09 33.70 -18.90
CA TRP A 110 -11.49 32.83 -17.80
C TRP A 110 -11.63 31.37 -18.26
N TYR A 111 -12.31 31.12 -19.38
CA TYR A 111 -12.44 29.76 -19.93
C TYR A 111 -11.09 29.14 -20.27
N GLU A 112 -10.20 29.90 -20.92
CA GLU A 112 -8.87 29.40 -21.26
C GLU A 112 -8.04 29.09 -20.00
N ARG A 113 -8.15 29.92 -18.96
CA ARG A 113 -7.50 29.65 -17.66
C ARG A 113 -8.02 28.38 -16.99
N ILE A 114 -9.34 28.16 -16.99
CA ILE A 114 -9.93 26.93 -16.43
C ILE A 114 -9.44 25.71 -17.19
N LYS A 115 -9.44 25.77 -18.53
CA LYS A 115 -8.94 24.69 -19.39
C LYS A 115 -7.47 24.35 -19.09
N GLN A 116 -6.63 25.37 -18.90
CA GLN A 116 -5.21 25.17 -18.52
C GLN A 116 -5.07 24.54 -17.13
N MET A 117 -5.87 24.99 -16.16
CA MET A 117 -5.88 24.41 -14.81
C MET A 117 -6.31 22.94 -14.83
N ASP A 118 -7.33 22.59 -15.58
CA ASP A 118 -7.78 21.20 -15.71
C ASP A 118 -6.72 20.33 -16.39
N ALA A 119 -6.07 20.84 -17.45
CA ALA A 119 -4.98 20.13 -18.10
C ALA A 119 -3.77 19.92 -17.17
N GLU A 120 -3.42 20.91 -16.35
CA GLU A 120 -2.36 20.81 -15.35
C GLU A 120 -2.71 19.81 -14.24
N LYS A 121 -3.95 19.87 -13.74
CA LYS A 121 -4.49 18.92 -12.77
C LYS A 121 -4.42 17.48 -13.30
N ASP A 122 -4.87 17.24 -14.52
CA ASP A 122 -4.82 15.92 -15.17
C ASP A 122 -3.38 15.44 -15.39
N LYS A 123 -2.47 16.34 -15.71
CA LYS A 123 -1.04 16.02 -15.80
C LYS A 123 -0.50 15.59 -14.43
N LEU A 124 -0.77 16.34 -13.37
CA LEU A 124 -0.34 16.02 -12.01
C LEU A 124 -0.91 14.68 -11.53
N TYR A 125 -2.18 14.38 -11.80
CA TYR A 125 -2.77 13.08 -11.48
C TYR A 125 -2.08 11.93 -12.21
N ARG A 126 -1.76 12.09 -13.50
CA ARG A 126 -1.04 11.07 -14.27
C ARG A 126 0.35 10.82 -13.71
N GLU A 127 1.10 11.87 -13.38
CA GLU A 127 2.42 11.77 -12.77
C GLU A 127 2.38 11.11 -11.39
N MET A 128 1.42 11.51 -10.54
CA MET A 128 1.19 10.89 -9.24
C MET A 128 0.89 9.39 -9.38
N ASN A 129 -0.02 9.02 -10.27
CA ASN A 129 -0.36 7.61 -10.51
C ASN A 129 0.83 6.80 -11.08
N ALA A 130 1.67 7.42 -11.92
CA ALA A 130 2.90 6.79 -12.38
C ALA A 130 3.88 6.53 -11.23
N HIS A 131 4.04 7.49 -10.31
CA HIS A 131 4.88 7.31 -9.12
C HIS A 131 4.33 6.26 -8.15
N VAL A 132 3.02 6.22 -7.93
CA VAL A 132 2.38 5.18 -7.10
C VAL A 132 2.68 3.78 -7.67
N ARG A 133 2.50 3.59 -8.98
CA ARG A 133 2.79 2.31 -9.64
C ARG A 133 4.25 1.91 -9.52
N GLU A 134 5.18 2.85 -9.74
CA GLU A 134 6.61 2.57 -9.61
C GLU A 134 7.01 2.23 -8.16
N ASN A 135 6.44 2.91 -7.17
CA ASN A 135 6.68 2.60 -5.77
C ASN A 135 6.19 1.19 -5.42
N SER A 136 4.97 0.81 -5.84
CA SER A 136 4.47 -0.55 -5.64
C SER A 136 5.37 -1.61 -6.31
N ARG A 137 5.91 -1.31 -7.49
CA ARG A 137 6.86 -2.19 -8.18
C ARG A 137 8.17 -2.34 -7.39
N LEU A 138 8.72 -1.26 -6.87
CA LEU A 138 9.95 -1.27 -6.08
C LEU A 138 9.75 -1.99 -4.73
N GLU A 139 8.61 -1.79 -4.07
CA GLU A 139 8.22 -2.52 -2.87
C GLU A 139 8.21 -4.03 -3.11
N ALA A 140 7.59 -4.47 -4.22
CA ALA A 140 7.59 -5.89 -4.60
C ALA A 140 9.00 -6.45 -4.82
N VAL A 141 9.90 -5.69 -5.47
CA VAL A 141 11.30 -6.10 -5.66
C VAL A 141 12.04 -6.23 -4.33
N ILE A 142 11.84 -5.28 -3.41
CA ILE A 142 12.47 -5.33 -2.07
C ILE A 142 11.98 -6.56 -1.31
N LEU A 143 10.67 -6.83 -1.36
CA LEU A 143 10.08 -7.99 -0.71
C LEU A 143 10.61 -9.31 -1.25
N ASN A 144 10.77 -9.45 -2.57
CA ASN A 144 11.39 -10.64 -3.17
C ASN A 144 12.84 -10.84 -2.68
N VAL A 145 13.62 -9.77 -2.54
CA VAL A 145 14.99 -9.84 -1.99
C VAL A 145 14.97 -10.27 -0.52
N VAL A 146 14.01 -9.80 0.26
CA VAL A 146 13.82 -10.25 1.66
C VAL A 146 13.46 -11.74 1.70
N ASP A 147 12.59 -12.19 0.80
CA ASP A 147 12.19 -13.60 0.69
C ASP A 147 13.36 -14.51 0.32
N ASP A 148 14.17 -14.11 -0.66
CA ASP A 148 15.38 -14.84 -1.05
C ASP A 148 16.37 -14.93 0.11
N ASN A 149 16.54 -13.84 0.88
CA ASN A 149 17.39 -13.83 2.06
C ASN A 149 16.87 -14.75 3.17
N LEU A 150 15.55 -14.77 3.41
CA LEU A 150 14.92 -15.70 4.36
C LEU A 150 15.15 -17.15 3.94
N ARG A 151 15.00 -17.47 2.64
CA ARG A 151 15.28 -18.80 2.08
C ARG A 151 16.74 -19.20 2.24
N MET A 152 17.68 -18.30 1.93
CA MET A 152 19.11 -18.57 2.06
C MET A 152 19.53 -18.82 3.52
N LYS A 153 18.87 -18.16 4.47
CA LYS A 153 19.12 -18.34 5.91
C LYS A 153 18.40 -19.54 6.53
N GLY A 154 17.58 -20.26 5.76
CA GLY A 154 16.76 -21.34 6.29
C GLY A 154 15.61 -20.88 7.19
N ASN A 155 15.24 -19.60 7.12
CA ASN A 155 14.18 -18.98 7.92
C ASN A 155 12.88 -18.80 7.13
N PHE A 156 12.70 -19.47 5.99
CA PHE A 156 11.47 -19.40 5.20
C PHE A 156 10.40 -20.34 5.79
N ASN A 157 9.95 -20.01 7.00
CA ASN A 157 8.92 -20.73 7.76
C ASN A 157 7.92 -19.74 8.36
N VAL A 158 6.93 -20.23 9.12
CA VAL A 158 5.85 -19.40 9.69
C VAL A 158 6.39 -18.24 10.53
N ARG A 159 7.46 -18.45 11.30
CA ARG A 159 8.10 -17.38 12.07
C ARG A 159 8.67 -16.31 11.14
N GLY A 160 9.47 -16.69 10.14
CA GLY A 160 10.04 -15.75 9.18
C GLY A 160 8.97 -14.99 8.39
N ALA A 161 7.84 -15.63 8.08
CA ALA A 161 6.69 -14.99 7.46
C ALA A 161 6.09 -13.88 8.35
N LEU A 162 5.89 -14.13 9.64
CA LEU A 162 5.39 -13.11 10.57
C LEU A 162 6.39 -11.96 10.75
N GLU A 163 7.69 -12.25 10.87
CA GLU A 163 8.75 -11.24 10.93
C GLU A 163 8.70 -10.33 9.68
N ARG A 164 8.73 -10.92 8.48
CA ARG A 164 8.62 -10.18 7.20
C ARG A 164 7.39 -9.29 7.20
N MET A 165 6.25 -9.83 7.64
CA MET A 165 4.99 -9.10 7.59
C MET A 165 5.01 -7.84 8.47
N VAL A 166 5.48 -7.95 9.71
CA VAL A 166 5.52 -6.78 10.60
C VAL A 166 6.53 -5.75 10.16
N TYR A 167 7.68 -6.17 9.61
CA TYR A 167 8.66 -5.25 9.04
C TYR A 167 8.06 -4.49 7.86
N PHE A 168 7.39 -5.18 6.93
CA PHE A 168 6.72 -4.53 5.82
C PHE A 168 5.62 -3.57 6.29
N ALA A 169 4.78 -3.98 7.24
CA ALA A 169 3.71 -3.14 7.77
C ALA A 169 4.25 -1.87 8.44
N LYS A 170 5.38 -1.97 9.16
CA LYS A 170 6.06 -0.83 9.78
C LYS A 170 6.65 0.12 8.73
N GLU A 171 7.43 -0.40 7.77
CA GLU A 171 8.10 0.42 6.74
C GLU A 171 7.10 1.12 5.81
N THR A 172 5.93 0.51 5.57
CA THR A 172 4.85 1.11 4.76
C THR A 172 3.85 1.94 5.57
N GLY A 173 4.10 2.14 6.87
CA GLY A 173 3.24 2.95 7.74
C GLY A 173 1.84 2.38 7.97
N LYS A 174 1.62 1.08 7.72
CA LYS A 174 0.34 0.39 8.04
C LYS A 174 0.12 0.24 9.54
N ILE A 175 1.21 0.23 10.30
CA ILE A 175 1.19 0.27 11.76
C ILE A 175 2.14 1.38 12.23
N GLN A 176 1.79 2.01 13.35
CA GLN A 176 2.64 3.00 14.02
C GLN A 176 3.12 2.40 15.33
N VAL A 177 4.43 2.19 15.44
CA VAL A 177 5.07 1.56 16.59
C VAL A 177 6.37 2.29 16.92
N PRO A 178 6.85 2.23 18.18
CA PRO A 178 8.16 2.76 18.54
C PRO A 178 9.28 2.20 17.66
N LYS A 179 10.35 2.98 17.47
CA LYS A 179 11.50 2.62 16.60
C LYS A 179 12.06 1.23 16.92
N TYR A 180 12.12 0.87 18.21
CA TYR A 180 12.70 -0.39 18.71
C TYR A 180 11.64 -1.38 19.22
N ALA A 181 10.41 -1.33 18.68
CA ALA A 181 9.39 -2.31 19.01
C ALA A 181 9.80 -3.73 18.57
N GLY A 182 9.58 -4.71 19.44
CA GLY A 182 9.78 -6.14 19.13
C GLY A 182 8.68 -6.69 18.21
N VAL A 183 8.91 -7.88 17.66
CA VAL A 183 8.00 -8.50 16.67
C VAL A 183 6.59 -8.70 17.24
N GLN A 184 6.45 -9.22 18.47
CA GLN A 184 5.13 -9.39 19.10
C GLN A 184 4.39 -8.05 19.29
N THR A 185 5.09 -6.99 19.69
CA THR A 185 4.49 -5.64 19.80
C THR A 185 3.95 -5.17 18.45
N MET A 186 4.70 -5.42 17.37
CA MET A 186 4.26 -5.07 16.02
C MET A 186 3.09 -5.94 15.52
N LEU A 187 3.08 -7.23 15.86
CA LEU A 187 1.95 -8.13 15.57
C LEU A 187 0.68 -7.70 16.32
N ASN A 188 0.82 -7.24 17.57
CA ASN A 188 -0.31 -6.72 18.35
C ASN A 188 -0.88 -5.46 17.71
N ALA A 189 -0.01 -4.54 17.27
CA ALA A 189 -0.45 -3.35 16.53
C ALA A 189 -1.16 -3.72 15.22
N LEU A 190 -0.67 -4.74 14.51
CA LEU A 190 -1.28 -5.24 13.29
C LEU A 190 -2.65 -5.90 13.56
N ALA A 191 -2.75 -6.67 14.66
CA ALA A 191 -4.00 -7.28 15.10
C ALA A 191 -5.06 -6.25 15.52
N GLY A 192 -4.64 -5.11 16.05
CA GLY A 192 -5.51 -4.00 16.40
C GLY A 192 -6.07 -3.23 15.19
N THR A 193 -5.68 -3.56 13.96
CA THR A 193 -6.24 -2.91 12.77
C THR A 193 -7.64 -3.45 12.47
N SER A 194 -8.57 -2.56 12.09
CA SER A 194 -9.95 -2.95 11.71
C SER A 194 -10.00 -3.97 10.58
N ARG A 195 -8.98 -3.95 9.72
CA ARG A 195 -8.84 -4.91 8.63
C ARG A 195 -8.47 -6.30 9.13
N PHE A 196 -7.51 -6.42 10.05
CA PHE A 196 -7.20 -7.71 10.68
C PHE A 196 -8.43 -8.25 11.40
N GLU A 197 -9.13 -7.41 12.18
CA GLU A 197 -10.36 -7.81 12.87
C GLU A 197 -11.39 -8.42 11.91
N LYS A 198 -11.66 -7.76 10.78
CA LYS A 198 -12.60 -8.26 9.76
C LYS A 198 -12.21 -9.64 9.23
N ILE A 199 -10.91 -9.84 8.94
CA ILE A 199 -10.39 -11.12 8.45
C ILE A 199 -10.47 -12.18 9.54
N ALA A 200 -10.07 -11.85 10.77
CA ALA A 200 -10.09 -12.76 11.91
C ALA A 200 -11.52 -13.21 12.26
N ARG A 201 -12.53 -12.33 12.16
CA ARG A 201 -13.95 -12.72 12.32
C ARG A 201 -14.36 -13.72 11.25
N LYS A 202 -14.05 -13.44 9.98
CA LYS A 202 -14.35 -14.37 8.88
C LYS A 202 -13.68 -15.74 9.11
N VAL A 203 -12.40 -15.76 9.48
CA VAL A 203 -11.67 -17.01 9.77
C VAL A 203 -12.28 -17.74 10.97
N ALA A 204 -12.74 -17.01 11.99
CA ALA A 204 -13.42 -17.60 13.13
C ALA A 204 -14.74 -18.25 12.72
N ASP A 205 -15.56 -17.57 11.91
CA ASP A 205 -16.83 -18.08 11.41
C ASP A 205 -16.63 -19.32 10.51
N ASP A 206 -15.73 -19.22 9.53
CA ASP A 206 -15.42 -20.29 8.56
C ASP A 206 -14.91 -21.58 9.24
N ARG A 207 -14.27 -21.46 10.41
CA ARG A 207 -13.69 -22.60 11.16
C ARG A 207 -14.41 -22.91 12.47
N CYS A 208 -15.58 -22.30 12.70
CA CYS A 208 -16.37 -22.46 13.93
C CYS A 208 -15.57 -22.19 15.23
N LEU A 209 -14.67 -21.20 15.20
CA LEU A 209 -13.87 -20.77 16.35
C LEU A 209 -14.52 -19.58 17.07
N LYS A 210 -14.12 -19.35 18.32
CA LYS A 210 -14.54 -18.14 19.05
C LYS A 210 -13.59 -16.99 18.73
N PHE A 211 -14.10 -15.91 18.14
CA PHE A 211 -13.30 -14.73 17.78
C PHE A 211 -12.46 -14.20 18.93
N ASP A 212 -13.01 -14.10 20.15
CA ASP A 212 -12.28 -13.58 21.32
C ASP A 212 -11.06 -14.44 21.68
N ARG A 213 -11.17 -15.78 21.53
CA ARG A 213 -10.05 -16.69 21.77
C ARG A 213 -8.98 -16.55 20.70
N LEU A 214 -9.38 -16.51 19.43
CA LEU A 214 -8.47 -16.30 18.30
C LEU A 214 -7.73 -14.97 18.45
N SER A 215 -8.45 -13.88 18.73
CA SER A 215 -7.89 -12.55 18.94
C SER A 215 -6.90 -12.53 20.11
N PHE A 216 -7.26 -13.16 21.24
CA PHE A 216 -6.34 -13.33 22.37
C PHE A 216 -5.07 -14.09 21.97
N ARG A 217 -5.19 -15.19 21.21
CA ARG A 217 -4.03 -15.95 20.70
C ARG A 217 -3.15 -15.12 19.77
N ALA A 218 -3.72 -14.28 18.91
CA ALA A 218 -2.95 -13.39 18.04
C ALA A 218 -1.98 -12.50 18.84
N THR A 219 -2.35 -12.07 20.05
CA THR A 219 -1.50 -11.21 20.91
C THR A 219 -0.29 -11.89 21.53
N ARG A 220 -0.18 -13.21 21.43
CA ARG A 220 0.90 -14.05 21.98
C ARG A 220 1.50 -15.02 20.96
N LEU A 221 1.11 -14.87 19.69
CA LEU A 221 1.37 -15.87 18.66
C LEU A 221 2.86 -16.05 18.34
N TYR A 222 3.67 -15.00 18.50
CA TYR A 222 5.06 -15.01 18.11
C TYR A 222 5.92 -15.98 18.94
N ASP A 223 5.64 -16.05 20.23
CA ASP A 223 6.35 -16.94 21.15
C ASP A 223 6.03 -18.41 20.81
N GLU A 224 4.79 -18.71 20.43
CA GLU A 224 4.37 -20.05 20.03
C GLU A 224 4.99 -20.47 18.69
N VAL A 225 4.93 -19.63 17.64
CA VAL A 225 5.58 -19.97 16.35
C VAL A 225 7.09 -20.11 16.47
N SER A 226 7.72 -19.42 17.42
CA SER A 226 9.15 -19.51 17.65
C SER A 226 9.58 -20.88 18.19
N LYS A 227 8.70 -21.58 18.91
CA LYS A 227 8.94 -22.97 19.36
C LYS A 227 8.90 -23.97 18.21
N HIS A 228 8.17 -23.65 17.15
CA HIS A 228 7.98 -24.49 15.96
C HIS A 228 8.75 -23.97 14.74
N ALA A 229 9.76 -23.12 14.95
CA ALA A 229 10.55 -22.48 13.88
C ALA A 229 11.61 -23.43 13.30
N HIS A 230 11.20 -24.64 12.90
CA HIS A 230 12.06 -25.64 12.31
C HIS A 230 11.77 -25.76 10.82
N GLY A 231 12.83 -25.90 10.02
CA GLY A 231 12.76 -26.17 8.59
C GLY A 231 12.77 -24.92 7.70
N ASN A 232 13.13 -25.19 6.45
CA ASN A 232 13.09 -24.27 5.32
C ASN A 232 12.18 -24.88 4.27
N ASP A 233 10.90 -24.91 4.58
CA ASP A 233 9.90 -25.39 3.63
C ASP A 233 9.86 -24.35 2.50
N LEU A 234 10.13 -24.74 1.24
CA LEU A 234 10.16 -23.81 0.08
C LEU A 234 8.90 -22.93 -0.04
N MET A 235 7.83 -23.35 0.64
CA MET A 235 6.54 -22.69 0.81
C MET A 235 6.20 -22.61 2.31
N ILE A 236 5.62 -21.48 2.73
CA ILE A 236 5.17 -21.31 4.12
C ILE A 236 4.05 -22.30 4.42
N THR A 237 4.28 -23.23 5.33
CA THR A 237 3.31 -24.28 5.68
C THR A 237 2.84 -24.09 7.11
N VAL A 238 1.54 -23.84 7.31
CA VAL A 238 0.91 -23.84 8.63
C VAL A 238 0.47 -25.27 8.93
N ARG A 239 1.12 -25.94 9.88
CA ARG A 239 0.84 -27.33 10.18
C ARG A 239 -0.10 -27.44 11.37
N ALA A 240 -1.28 -28.02 11.18
CA ALA A 240 -2.29 -28.13 12.23
C ALA A 240 -1.84 -28.98 13.43
N LYS A 241 -0.82 -29.83 13.25
CA LYS A 241 -0.23 -30.64 14.33
C LYS A 241 0.61 -29.81 15.31
N ASP A 242 1.12 -28.66 14.90
CA ASP A 242 2.06 -27.84 15.67
C ASP A 242 1.36 -26.72 16.44
N PHE A 243 0.09 -26.44 16.13
CA PHE A 243 -0.64 -25.31 16.70
C PHE A 243 -2.05 -25.72 17.14
N THR A 244 -2.57 -25.09 18.19
CA THR A 244 -3.99 -25.24 18.54
C THR A 244 -4.90 -24.68 17.44
N PRO A 245 -6.19 -25.08 17.38
CA PRO A 245 -7.12 -24.53 16.40
C PRO A 245 -7.21 -22.99 16.42
N ASP A 246 -7.19 -22.38 17.61
CA ASP A 246 -7.23 -20.93 17.79
C ASP A 246 -5.94 -20.25 17.27
N GLU A 247 -4.76 -20.85 17.50
CA GLU A 247 -3.47 -20.37 16.98
C GLU A 247 -3.37 -20.53 15.46
N CYS A 248 -3.83 -21.66 14.92
CA CYS A 248 -3.98 -21.84 13.46
C CYS A 248 -4.88 -20.77 12.85
N GLY A 249 -6.02 -20.48 13.49
CA GLY A 249 -6.93 -19.42 13.05
C GLY A 249 -6.25 -18.04 13.05
N ALA A 250 -5.50 -17.71 14.10
CA ALA A 250 -4.74 -16.46 14.17
C ALA A 250 -3.66 -16.37 13.07
N LEU A 251 -2.93 -17.46 12.80
CA LEU A 251 -1.94 -17.54 11.73
C LEU A 251 -2.56 -17.32 10.36
N ILE A 252 -3.67 -18.00 10.07
CA ILE A 252 -4.40 -17.82 8.82
C ILE A 252 -4.87 -16.37 8.69
N ALA A 253 -5.39 -15.75 9.75
CA ALA A 253 -5.82 -14.36 9.69
C ALA A 253 -4.67 -13.40 9.33
N TYR A 254 -3.46 -13.61 9.87
CA TYR A 254 -2.28 -12.86 9.44
C TYR A 254 -1.92 -13.14 7.98
N LEU A 255 -1.84 -14.41 7.56
CA LEU A 255 -1.45 -14.76 6.20
C LEU A 255 -2.47 -14.31 5.15
N GLU A 256 -3.76 -14.26 5.50
CA GLU A 256 -4.83 -13.67 4.69
C GLU A 256 -4.72 -12.14 4.60
N LEU A 257 -4.28 -11.48 5.68
CA LEU A 257 -4.12 -10.01 5.72
C LEU A 257 -3.16 -9.50 4.63
N GLN A 258 -2.10 -10.24 4.34
CA GLN A 258 -1.11 -9.85 3.34
C GLN A 258 -1.54 -10.09 1.89
N LYS A 259 -2.71 -10.71 1.60
CA LYS A 259 -3.12 -11.02 0.22
C LYS A 259 -3.21 -9.80 -0.71
N GLU A 260 -3.49 -8.62 -0.17
CA GLU A 260 -3.52 -7.38 -0.97
C GLU A 260 -2.20 -6.58 -0.87
N TRP A 261 -1.17 -7.13 -0.25
CA TRP A 261 0.15 -6.49 -0.21
C TRP A 261 0.90 -6.81 -1.52
N PRO A 262 1.85 -5.95 -1.95
CA PRO A 262 2.74 -6.29 -3.04
C PRO A 262 3.47 -7.60 -2.72
N ALA A 263 3.55 -8.52 -3.67
CA ALA A 263 4.22 -9.82 -3.50
C ALA A 263 3.80 -10.57 -2.21
N PRO A 264 2.53 -11.03 -2.11
CA PRO A 264 2.08 -11.81 -0.96
C PRO A 264 2.84 -13.14 -0.89
N LEU A 265 3.08 -13.63 0.33
CA LEU A 265 3.69 -14.95 0.51
C LEU A 265 2.67 -16.03 0.09
N ASN A 266 3.14 -16.99 -0.69
CA ASN A 266 2.40 -18.23 -0.91
C ASN A 266 2.50 -19.08 0.35
N TRP A 267 1.36 -19.63 0.76
CA TRP A 267 1.28 -20.48 1.95
C TRP A 267 0.22 -21.57 1.77
N VAL A 268 0.36 -22.64 2.54
CA VAL A 268 -0.59 -23.76 2.58
C VAL A 268 -0.91 -24.12 4.03
N LEU A 269 -2.12 -24.61 4.26
CA LEU A 269 -2.51 -25.25 5.50
C LEU A 269 -2.35 -26.77 5.36
N GLU A 270 -1.46 -27.35 6.14
CA GLU A 270 -1.34 -28.81 6.28
C GLU A 270 -2.27 -29.25 7.40
N GLU A 271 -3.50 -29.61 7.04
CA GLU A 271 -4.43 -30.27 7.97
C GLU A 271 -3.95 -31.71 8.19
N LYS A 272 -4.06 -32.22 9.43
CA LYS A 272 -3.83 -33.65 9.65
C LYS A 272 -4.80 -34.41 8.74
N PRO A 273 -4.33 -35.41 7.97
CA PRO A 273 -5.27 -36.31 7.32
C PRO A 273 -6.16 -36.86 8.43
N VAL A 274 -7.47 -36.66 8.29
CA VAL A 274 -8.43 -37.37 9.12
C VAL A 274 -8.16 -38.83 8.79
N GLU A 275 -7.48 -39.54 9.69
CA GLU A 275 -7.44 -40.99 9.65
C GLU A 275 -8.89 -41.43 9.87
N HIS A 276 -9.66 -41.44 8.78
CA HIS A 276 -10.89 -42.18 8.70
C HIS A 276 -10.45 -43.62 8.84
N GLY A 277 -10.35 -44.06 10.10
CA GLY A 277 -10.21 -45.46 10.44
C GLY A 277 -11.34 -46.16 9.70
N LEU A 278 -10.99 -46.78 8.57
CA LEU A 278 -11.79 -47.79 7.92
C LEU A 278 -11.93 -48.88 8.98
N LYS A 279 -12.96 -48.75 9.82
CA LYS A 279 -13.45 -49.85 10.62
C LYS A 279 -13.92 -50.86 9.59
N ALA A 280 -13.07 -51.84 9.31
CA ALA A 280 -13.45 -53.02 8.57
C ALA A 280 -14.57 -53.70 9.35
N THR A 281 -15.82 -53.39 9.00
CA THR A 281 -16.97 -54.21 9.39
C THR A 281 -16.76 -55.56 8.75
N THR A 282 -16.39 -56.53 9.58
CA THR A 282 -16.30 -57.95 9.26
C THR A 282 -17.66 -58.58 9.50
#